data_AF-A0AAV0D0I7-F1
#
_entry.id   AF-A0AAV0D0I7-F1
#
_cell.length_a   1.000
_cell.length_b   1.000
_cell.length_c   1.000
_cell.angle_alpha   90.00
_cell.angle_beta   90.00
_cell.angle_gamma   90.00
#
_symmetry.space_group_name_H-M   'P 1'
#
loop_
_entity.id
_entity.type
_entity.pdbx_description
1 polymer ?
#
loop_
_entity_poly.entity_id
_entity_poly.type
_entity_poly.pdbx_seq_one_letter_code
_entity_poly.pdbx_strand_id
1 'polypeptide(L)'
;MASPKSKIYPDKDDFPSAMSSSIVSSEIEAEIKYLATEIYGSPSMEKLYQYQGYWYLKSDLQGVIAVQKWCARNKSSDDLGASRSDVVLATFPKCGTTWFKALIFCIMNKNLGDAHLEESLRCHSPHDFAKWLEYYGYKNHDNPIPSTKILSTHMPYSALPGLIKDSTTPIVYVSRDPKDNVVSLWHFLNKMKGRDTPGIELDKVFYSFCNGVSHYGPFWDHTLSYWHASLESPHKVLFLRYEDMIASPVIHISRLANFIGHPFTIEEEKMGLKERIIDICSFDKLTSYAANQSHKVKPITPSLGQLQC
;
A
#
# COMPACT_ATOMS: atom_id res chain seq x y z
N MET A 1 0.72 35.25 -1.59
CA MET A 1 0.81 34.60 -2.92
C MET A 1 0.88 33.09 -2.69
N ALA A 2 -0.11 32.36 -3.19
CA ALA A 2 -0.40 30.98 -2.82
C ALA A 2 0.59 29.99 -3.45
N SER A 3 1.19 29.13 -2.62
CA SER A 3 2.00 27.98 -3.02
C SER A 3 1.10 26.76 -3.29
N PRO A 4 1.15 26.08 -4.46
CA PRO A 4 0.31 24.92 -4.74
C PRO A 4 0.96 23.59 -4.30
N LYS A 5 0.12 22.71 -3.75
CA LYS A 5 0.39 21.54 -2.89
C LYS A 5 0.59 20.23 -3.66
N SER A 6 1.48 19.36 -3.16
CA SER A 6 1.69 17.91 -3.45
C SER A 6 0.45 17.02 -3.26
N LYS A 7 0.04 16.24 -4.28
CA LYS A 7 -0.95 15.16 -4.15
C LYS A 7 -0.24 13.81 -4.16
N ILE A 8 -0.18 13.13 -3.02
CA ILE A 8 0.31 11.73 -2.90
C ILE A 8 -0.86 10.79 -2.53
N TYR A 9 -1.99 11.34 -2.09
CA TYR A 9 -3.28 10.67 -1.86
C TYR A 9 -4.42 11.67 -2.16
N PRO A 10 -5.64 11.21 -2.47
CA PRO A 10 -6.81 12.07 -2.73
C PRO A 10 -7.07 13.07 -1.58
N ASP A 11 -7.44 14.31 -1.94
CA ASP A 11 -7.86 15.35 -1.00
C ASP A 11 -9.10 14.94 -0.19
N LYS A 12 -9.39 15.62 0.93
CA LYS A 12 -10.66 15.49 1.66
C LYS A 12 -11.92 15.76 0.83
N ASP A 13 -11.77 16.52 -0.26
CA ASP A 13 -12.83 16.81 -1.24
C ASP A 13 -12.82 15.83 -2.43
N ASP A 14 -11.79 14.98 -2.54
CA ASP A 14 -11.77 13.79 -3.42
C ASP A 14 -12.49 12.59 -2.74
N PHE A 15 -13.13 12.81 -1.58
CA PHE A 15 -14.13 11.91 -1.01
C PHE A 15 -15.49 12.27 -1.65
N PRO A 16 -15.92 11.59 -2.74
CA PRO A 16 -17.31 11.66 -3.12
C PRO A 16 -18.13 11.20 -1.91
N SER A 17 -19.18 11.95 -1.58
CA SER A 17 -20.23 11.47 -0.69
C SER A 17 -20.59 10.06 -1.14
N ALA A 18 -20.34 9.07 -0.29
CA ALA A 18 -20.55 7.67 -0.63
C ALA A 18 -22.03 7.45 -0.93
N MET A 19 -22.39 7.42 -2.21
CA MET A 19 -23.65 6.86 -2.67
C MET A 19 -23.34 5.56 -3.40
N SER A 20 -23.29 4.50 -2.61
CA SER A 20 -23.68 3.17 -3.05
C SER A 20 -24.47 2.57 -1.88
N SER A 21 -25.79 2.66 -1.97
CA SER A 21 -26.73 2.07 -1.03
C SER A 21 -26.90 0.58 -1.32
N SER A 22 -25.82 -0.21 -1.21
CA SER A 22 -25.89 -1.67 -1.27
C SER A 22 -26.18 -2.26 0.12
N ILE A 23 -26.82 -3.43 0.16
CA ILE A 23 -27.10 -4.16 1.41
C ILE A 23 -25.80 -4.42 2.19
N VAL A 24 -24.73 -4.78 1.49
CA VAL A 24 -23.40 -5.00 2.07
C VAL A 24 -22.89 -3.76 2.80
N SER A 25 -23.10 -2.56 2.23
CA SER A 25 -22.73 -1.30 2.87
C SER A 25 -23.45 -1.11 4.21
N SER A 26 -24.76 -1.41 4.26
CA SER A 26 -25.57 -1.27 5.47
C SER A 26 -25.18 -2.26 6.58
N GLU A 27 -24.84 -3.49 6.22
CA GLU A 27 -24.36 -4.51 7.16
C GLU A 27 -23.00 -4.14 7.75
N ILE A 28 -22.09 -3.61 6.92
CA ILE A 28 -20.77 -3.14 7.37
C ILE A 28 -20.94 -1.96 8.35
N GLU A 29 -21.80 -1.00 8.04
CA GLU A 29 -22.08 0.13 8.94
C GLU A 29 -22.66 -0.34 10.29
N ALA A 30 -23.53 -1.35 10.29
CA ALA A 30 -24.06 -1.94 11.52
C ALA A 30 -22.98 -2.62 12.38
N GLU A 31 -22.01 -3.28 11.74
CA GLU A 31 -20.88 -3.94 12.41
C GLU A 31 -19.92 -2.92 13.04
N ILE A 32 -19.64 -1.82 12.34
CA ILE A 32 -18.73 -0.76 12.83
C ILE A 32 -19.35 0.04 13.99
N LYS A 33 -20.68 0.18 14.03
CA LYS A 33 -21.40 1.04 14.98
C LYS A 33 -21.05 0.80 16.45
N TYR A 34 -20.75 -0.45 16.83
CA TYR A 34 -20.52 -0.85 18.22
C TYR A 34 -19.04 -1.11 18.56
N LEU A 35 -18.13 -0.84 17.63
CA LEU A 35 -16.70 -1.03 17.88
C LEU A 35 -16.16 0.05 18.83
N ALA A 36 -15.16 -0.32 19.63
CA ALA A 36 -14.41 0.64 20.43
C ALA A 36 -13.74 1.66 19.51
N THR A 37 -13.77 2.93 19.92
CA THR A 37 -13.17 4.02 19.16
C THR A 37 -12.21 4.84 19.99
N GLU A 38 -11.12 5.27 19.37
CA GLU A 38 -10.18 6.22 19.97
C GLU A 38 -10.01 7.42 19.05
N ILE A 39 -9.78 8.60 19.65
CA ILE A 39 -9.47 9.80 18.87
C ILE A 39 -8.01 9.67 18.43
N TYR A 40 -7.81 9.49 17.13
CA TYR A 40 -6.46 9.57 16.60
C TYR A 40 -5.98 11.00 16.77
N GLY A 41 -4.75 11.19 17.22
CA GLY A 41 -4.11 12.51 17.32
C GLY A 41 -3.96 13.25 15.99
N SER A 42 -4.70 12.89 14.93
CA SER A 42 -4.81 13.62 13.67
C SER A 42 -5.42 15.01 13.86
N PRO A 43 -5.04 16.02 13.04
CA PRO A 43 -5.63 17.34 13.09
C PRO A 43 -7.14 17.29 12.86
N SER A 44 -7.60 16.32 12.08
CA SER A 44 -9.00 16.12 11.74
C SER A 44 -9.85 15.48 12.84
N MET A 45 -9.26 15.10 13.98
CA MET A 45 -9.95 14.35 15.05
C MET A 45 -10.65 13.09 14.51
N GLU A 46 -10.06 12.45 13.50
CA GLU A 46 -10.61 11.23 12.93
C GLU A 46 -10.56 10.11 13.96
N LYS A 47 -11.70 9.41 14.09
CA LYS A 47 -11.82 8.27 14.99
C LYS A 47 -11.17 7.04 14.36
N LEU A 48 -10.35 6.35 15.14
CA LEU A 48 -9.95 4.99 14.85
C LEU A 48 -10.96 4.03 15.45
N TYR A 49 -11.18 2.92 14.77
CA TYR A 49 -12.08 1.85 15.17
C TYR A 49 -11.25 0.59 15.42
N GLN A 50 -11.43 -0.01 16.60
CA GLN A 50 -10.73 -1.24 16.95
C GLN A 50 -11.46 -2.44 16.36
N TYR A 51 -10.78 -3.20 15.52
CA TYR A 51 -11.30 -4.41 14.88
C TYR A 51 -10.23 -5.50 14.84
N GLN A 52 -10.56 -6.70 15.32
CA GLN A 52 -9.62 -7.85 15.35
C GLN A 52 -8.26 -7.54 16.01
N GLY A 53 -8.25 -6.65 17.02
CA GLY A 53 -7.04 -6.23 17.74
C GLY A 53 -6.26 -5.05 17.14
N TYR A 54 -6.72 -4.49 16.01
CA TYR A 54 -6.03 -3.39 15.32
C TYR A 54 -6.92 -2.17 15.11
N TRP A 55 -6.31 -1.02 14.87
CA TRP A 55 -6.99 0.26 14.74
C TRP A 55 -7.06 0.72 13.28
N TYR A 56 -8.26 1.04 12.80
CA TYR A 56 -8.48 1.43 11.40
C TYR A 56 -9.20 2.77 11.29
N LEU A 57 -8.90 3.53 10.24
CA LEU A 57 -9.83 4.58 9.81
C LEU A 57 -11.12 3.94 9.29
N LYS A 58 -12.23 4.67 9.39
CA LYS A 58 -13.55 4.12 9.04
C LYS A 58 -13.60 3.55 7.61
N SER A 59 -13.11 4.30 6.61
CA SER A 59 -13.12 3.86 5.21
C SER A 59 -12.31 2.60 4.99
N ASP A 60 -11.12 2.53 5.60
CA ASP A 60 -10.25 1.37 5.47
C ASP A 60 -10.86 0.15 6.17
N LEU A 61 -11.50 0.34 7.33
CA LEU A 61 -12.24 -0.72 8.01
C LEU A 61 -13.40 -1.26 7.17
N GLN A 62 -14.17 -0.37 6.53
CA GLN A 62 -15.24 -0.78 5.63
C GLN A 62 -14.70 -1.65 4.49
N GLY A 63 -13.57 -1.26 3.92
CA GLY A 63 -12.84 -2.04 2.93
C GLY A 63 -12.37 -3.40 3.43
N VAL A 64 -11.75 -3.43 4.62
CA VAL A 64 -11.31 -4.67 5.28
C VAL A 64 -12.48 -5.64 5.47
N ILE A 65 -13.60 -5.18 6.02
CA ILE A 65 -14.77 -6.03 6.26
C ILE A 65 -15.38 -6.50 4.93
N ALA A 66 -15.49 -5.62 3.93
CA ALA A 66 -15.99 -5.97 2.60
C ALA A 66 -15.17 -7.10 1.97
N VAL A 67 -13.84 -6.96 1.96
CA VAL A 67 -12.90 -7.95 1.45
C VAL A 67 -13.03 -9.27 2.21
N GLN A 68 -13.02 -9.25 3.55
CA GLN A 68 -13.15 -10.45 4.36
C GLN A 68 -14.48 -11.18 4.11
N LYS A 69 -15.61 -10.46 4.09
CA LYS A 69 -16.94 -11.04 3.82
C LYS A 69 -17.05 -11.59 2.41
N TRP A 70 -16.47 -10.93 1.42
CA TRP A 70 -16.46 -11.44 0.05
C TRP A 70 -15.64 -12.72 -0.06
N CYS A 71 -14.42 -12.74 0.49
CA CYS A 71 -13.59 -13.94 0.48
C CYS A 71 -14.24 -15.11 1.25
N ALA A 72 -14.94 -14.82 2.34
CA ALA A 72 -15.63 -15.85 3.13
C ALA A 72 -16.83 -16.48 2.39
N ARG A 73 -17.51 -15.71 1.52
CA ARG A 73 -18.61 -16.19 0.66
C ARG A 73 -18.11 -16.97 -0.56
N ASN A 74 -16.93 -16.63 -1.07
CA ASN A 74 -16.35 -17.21 -2.28
C ASN A 74 -15.22 -18.22 -1.99
N LYS A 75 -15.29 -18.94 -0.87
CA LYS A 75 -14.24 -19.87 -0.39
C LYS A 75 -13.94 -21.06 -1.32
N SER A 76 -14.87 -21.44 -2.19
CA SER A 76 -14.82 -22.67 -2.98
C SER A 76 -14.75 -22.45 -4.49
N SER A 77 -14.70 -21.20 -4.95
CA SER A 77 -14.67 -20.94 -6.37
C SER A 77 -13.23 -20.97 -6.88
N ASP A 78 -13.00 -21.77 -7.92
CA ASP A 78 -11.93 -21.54 -8.89
C ASP A 78 -12.02 -20.11 -9.51
N ASP A 79 -13.01 -19.28 -9.14
CA ASP A 79 -13.16 -17.86 -9.53
C ASP A 79 -12.11 -16.93 -8.90
N LEU A 80 -11.30 -17.37 -7.93
CA LEU A 80 -10.03 -16.66 -7.73
C LEU A 80 -9.08 -16.81 -8.92
N GLY A 81 -9.37 -17.70 -9.86
CA GLY A 81 -8.71 -17.86 -11.15
C GLY A 81 -8.67 -16.57 -11.99
N ALA A 82 -9.42 -15.53 -11.61
CA ALA A 82 -9.30 -14.17 -12.14
C ALA A 82 -8.61 -13.14 -11.22
N SER A 83 -8.38 -13.44 -9.93
CA SER A 83 -7.54 -12.65 -9.00
C SER A 83 -6.06 -13.02 -9.19
N ARG A 84 -5.56 -12.79 -10.41
CA ARG A 84 -4.17 -12.98 -10.87
C ARG A 84 -3.20 -11.95 -10.27
N SER A 85 -3.28 -11.66 -8.98
CA SER A 85 -2.17 -10.97 -8.34
C SER A 85 -1.02 -11.96 -8.24
N ASP A 86 0.04 -11.66 -8.96
CA ASP A 86 1.28 -12.43 -8.96
C ASP A 86 2.05 -12.17 -7.65
N VAL A 87 1.78 -11.06 -6.94
CA VAL A 87 2.39 -10.73 -5.65
C VAL A 87 1.50 -9.83 -4.79
N VAL A 88 1.56 -10.02 -3.48
CA VAL A 88 0.99 -9.12 -2.47
C VAL A 88 2.12 -8.38 -1.74
N LEU A 89 2.15 -7.06 -1.82
CA LEU A 89 3.03 -6.20 -1.02
C LEU A 89 2.29 -5.72 0.24
N ALA A 90 2.67 -6.25 1.40
CA ALA A 90 2.18 -5.82 2.68
C ALA A 90 3.20 -4.92 3.39
N THR A 91 2.74 -3.85 4.03
CA THR A 91 3.61 -2.95 4.81
C THR A 91 2.81 -2.36 5.96
N PHE A 92 3.43 -2.10 7.11
CA PHE A 92 2.86 -1.08 7.99
C PHE A 92 2.97 0.29 7.28
N PRO A 93 2.01 1.23 7.44
CA PRO A 93 2.11 2.54 6.83
C PRO A 93 3.49 3.17 7.04
N LYS A 94 4.03 3.76 5.97
CA LYS A 94 5.32 4.49 5.99
C LYS A 94 6.60 3.64 6.11
N CYS A 95 6.51 2.33 5.91
CA CYS A 95 7.66 1.42 5.78
C CYS A 95 8.25 1.32 4.35
N GLY A 96 8.09 2.35 3.52
CA GLY A 96 8.68 2.37 2.16
C GLY A 96 7.80 1.78 1.04
N THR A 97 6.48 1.70 1.26
CA THR A 97 5.53 1.09 0.31
C THR A 97 5.67 1.61 -1.13
N THR A 98 5.73 2.93 -1.33
CA THR A 98 5.85 3.55 -2.67
C THR A 98 7.10 3.07 -3.42
N TRP A 99 8.23 2.98 -2.72
CA TRP A 99 9.48 2.51 -3.30
C TRP A 99 9.41 1.04 -3.68
N PHE A 100 8.90 0.20 -2.79
CA PHE A 100 8.75 -1.23 -3.08
C PHE A 100 7.72 -1.53 -4.18
N LYS A 101 6.65 -0.72 -4.31
CA LYS A 101 5.73 -0.80 -5.46
C LYS A 101 6.47 -0.56 -6.77
N ALA A 102 7.30 0.48 -6.83
CA ALA A 102 8.10 0.79 -8.02
C ALA A 102 9.10 -0.33 -8.34
N LEU A 103 9.83 -0.83 -7.33
CA LEU A 103 10.78 -1.93 -7.49
C LEU A 103 10.11 -3.19 -8.03
N ILE A 104 9.00 -3.62 -7.42
CA ILE A 104 8.25 -4.81 -7.86
C ILE A 104 7.74 -4.61 -9.30
N PHE A 105 7.18 -3.44 -9.60
CA PHE A 105 6.75 -3.10 -10.96
C PHE A 105 7.89 -3.23 -11.97
N CYS A 106 9.06 -2.63 -11.70
CA CYS A 106 10.21 -2.70 -12.59
C CYS A 106 10.76 -4.12 -12.73
N ILE A 107 10.82 -4.91 -11.65
CA ILE A 107 11.28 -6.30 -11.71
C ILE A 107 10.35 -7.14 -12.60
N MET A 108 9.03 -7.03 -12.40
CA MET A 108 8.05 -7.81 -13.16
C MET A 108 7.96 -7.42 -14.62
N ASN A 109 8.36 -6.19 -14.96
CA ASN A 109 8.27 -5.63 -16.31
C ASN A 109 9.65 -5.33 -16.92
N LYS A 110 10.73 -5.91 -16.38
CA LYS A 110 12.11 -5.65 -16.79
C LYS A 110 12.40 -5.87 -18.28
N ASN A 111 11.61 -6.72 -18.94
CA ASN A 111 11.70 -7.00 -20.37
C ASN A 111 11.22 -5.84 -21.27
N LEU A 112 10.53 -4.84 -20.72
CA LEU A 112 10.07 -3.66 -21.48
C LEU A 112 11.22 -2.68 -21.80
N GLY A 113 12.37 -2.84 -21.14
CA GLY A 113 13.54 -1.97 -21.28
C GLY A 113 13.45 -0.70 -20.45
N ASP A 114 14.62 -0.13 -20.12
CA ASP A 114 14.77 0.95 -19.15
C ASP A 114 13.94 2.19 -19.49
N ALA A 115 13.94 2.61 -20.76
CA ALA A 115 13.21 3.79 -21.21
C ALA A 115 11.70 3.66 -20.97
N HIS A 116 11.13 2.47 -21.17
CA HIS A 116 9.71 2.24 -20.95
C HIS A 116 9.36 2.16 -19.46
N LEU A 117 10.24 1.56 -18.65
CA LEU A 117 10.08 1.54 -17.19
C LEU A 117 10.11 2.95 -16.61
N GLU A 118 11.07 3.77 -17.04
CA GLU A 118 11.22 5.15 -16.58
C GLU A 118 10.02 6.00 -17.02
N GLU A 119 9.57 5.89 -18.27
CA GLU A 119 8.39 6.61 -18.74
C GLU A 119 7.12 6.19 -18.00
N SER A 120 6.96 4.89 -17.71
CA SER A 120 5.81 4.39 -16.95
C SER A 120 5.73 5.02 -15.56
N LEU A 121 6.85 5.08 -14.84
CA LEU A 121 6.94 5.71 -13.51
C LEU A 121 6.91 7.25 -13.58
N ARG A 122 7.17 7.85 -14.73
CA ARG A 122 7.06 9.29 -14.97
C ARG A 122 5.61 9.73 -15.15
N CYS A 123 4.82 8.99 -15.93
CA CYS A 123 3.40 9.32 -16.18
C CYS A 123 2.45 8.75 -15.12
N HIS A 124 2.83 7.73 -14.34
CA HIS A 124 1.96 7.11 -13.34
C HIS A 124 2.63 6.96 -11.97
N SER A 125 1.85 7.06 -10.90
CA SER A 125 2.36 6.82 -9.57
C SER A 125 2.60 5.32 -9.36
N PRO A 126 3.60 4.90 -8.56
CA PRO A 126 3.73 3.49 -8.15
C PRO A 126 2.45 2.90 -7.53
N HIS A 127 1.58 3.74 -6.98
CA HIS A 127 0.28 3.33 -6.44
C HIS A 127 -0.74 2.89 -7.51
N ASP A 128 -0.57 3.30 -8.77
CA ASP A 128 -1.45 2.93 -9.89
C ASP A 128 -1.17 1.49 -10.37
N PHE A 129 0.09 1.06 -10.28
CA PHE A 129 0.52 -0.30 -10.64
C PHE A 129 0.23 -1.34 -9.56
N ALA A 130 0.08 -0.90 -8.31
CA ALA A 130 -0.13 -1.76 -7.16
C ALA A 130 -1.33 -1.26 -6.34
N LYS A 131 -2.51 -1.81 -6.65
CA LYS A 131 -3.78 -1.35 -6.06
C LYS A 131 -3.87 -1.72 -4.58
N TRP A 132 -4.47 -0.83 -3.80
CA TRP A 132 -4.75 -1.03 -2.38
C TRP A 132 -5.99 -1.92 -2.20
N LEU A 133 -5.85 -3.06 -1.53
CA LEU A 133 -6.93 -4.02 -1.34
C LEU A 133 -8.10 -3.41 -0.55
N GLU A 134 -7.81 -2.85 0.61
CA GLU A 134 -8.80 -2.26 1.50
C GLU A 134 -9.48 -1.02 0.86
N TYR A 135 -8.72 -0.13 0.23
CA TYR A 135 -9.32 1.05 -0.43
C TYR A 135 -10.18 0.65 -1.63
N TYR A 136 -9.75 -0.33 -2.42
CA TYR A 136 -10.56 -0.85 -3.52
C TYR A 136 -11.83 -1.51 -3.00
N GLY A 137 -11.72 -2.29 -1.91
CA GLY A 137 -12.86 -2.92 -1.26
C GLY A 137 -13.87 -1.91 -0.74
N TYR A 138 -13.40 -0.81 -0.15
CA TYR A 138 -14.25 0.30 0.29
C TYR A 138 -15.04 0.94 -0.86
N LYS A 139 -14.42 1.09 -2.04
CA LYS A 139 -15.10 1.63 -3.23
C LYS A 139 -16.01 0.62 -3.92
N ASN A 140 -15.79 -0.68 -3.74
CA ASN A 140 -16.44 -1.75 -4.50
C ASN A 140 -16.92 -2.90 -3.57
N HIS A 141 -17.85 -2.62 -2.65
CA HIS A 141 -18.27 -3.59 -1.63
C HIS A 141 -18.74 -4.97 -2.17
N ASP A 142 -19.37 -5.00 -3.34
CA ASP A 142 -19.94 -6.24 -3.91
C ASP A 142 -18.89 -7.08 -4.66
N ASN A 143 -17.83 -6.45 -5.16
CA ASN A 143 -16.67 -7.11 -5.78
C ASN A 143 -15.37 -6.40 -5.35
N PRO A 144 -14.91 -6.65 -4.12
CA PRO A 144 -13.87 -5.86 -3.47
C PRO A 144 -12.44 -6.33 -3.79
N ILE A 145 -12.28 -7.26 -4.74
CA ILE A 145 -10.95 -7.75 -5.16
C ILE A 145 -10.57 -7.10 -6.49
N PRO A 146 -9.51 -6.27 -6.53
CA PRO A 146 -9.09 -5.66 -7.78
C PRO A 146 -8.39 -6.69 -8.69
N SER A 147 -8.70 -6.64 -9.98
CA SER A 147 -7.87 -7.31 -11.00
C SER A 147 -6.59 -6.49 -11.20
N THR A 148 -5.48 -6.99 -10.66
CA THR A 148 -4.13 -6.39 -10.73
C THR A 148 -3.07 -7.46 -10.53
N LYS A 149 -1.90 -7.29 -11.16
CA LYS A 149 -0.74 -8.17 -10.95
C LYS A 149 -0.07 -7.94 -9.59
N ILE A 150 -0.07 -6.70 -9.11
CA ILE A 150 0.50 -6.34 -7.81
C ILE A 150 -0.65 -5.87 -6.94
N LEU A 151 -0.90 -6.60 -5.86
CA LEU A 151 -1.79 -6.16 -4.79
C LEU A 151 -0.95 -5.52 -3.69
N SER A 152 -1.51 -4.52 -3.02
CA SER A 152 -0.88 -3.92 -1.85
C SER A 152 -1.87 -3.77 -0.70
N THR A 153 -1.37 -3.84 0.52
CA THR A 153 -2.22 -3.71 1.70
C THR A 153 -1.44 -3.23 2.92
N HIS A 154 -2.13 -2.52 3.80
CA HIS A 154 -1.69 -2.23 5.15
C HIS A 154 -2.37 -3.12 6.20
N MET A 155 -3.15 -4.12 5.78
CA MET A 155 -3.77 -5.05 6.72
C MET A 155 -2.70 -5.85 7.48
N PRO A 156 -2.89 -6.11 8.78
CA PRO A 156 -2.05 -7.05 9.52
C PRO A 156 -2.28 -8.48 9.01
N TYR A 157 -1.29 -9.36 9.18
CA TYR A 157 -1.34 -10.71 8.63
C TYR A 157 -2.55 -11.51 9.13
N SER A 158 -2.90 -11.35 10.42
CA SER A 158 -4.06 -12.02 11.03
C SER A 158 -5.40 -11.61 10.38
N ALA A 159 -5.51 -10.36 9.91
CA ALA A 159 -6.71 -9.85 9.25
C ALA A 159 -6.76 -10.20 7.76
N LEU A 160 -5.68 -10.67 7.15
CA LEU A 160 -5.73 -11.11 5.75
C LEU A 160 -6.74 -12.25 5.58
N PRO A 161 -7.60 -12.22 4.55
CA PRO A 161 -8.51 -13.31 4.25
C PRO A 161 -7.77 -14.62 4.03
N GLY A 162 -8.36 -15.74 4.46
CA GLY A 162 -7.81 -17.09 4.19
C GLY A 162 -7.51 -17.29 2.71
N LEU A 163 -8.37 -16.77 1.84
CA LEU A 163 -8.21 -16.82 0.39
C LEU A 163 -6.90 -16.19 -0.15
N ILE A 164 -6.28 -15.25 0.57
CA ILE A 164 -4.96 -14.70 0.25
C ILE A 164 -3.86 -15.51 0.95
N LYS A 165 -4.07 -15.91 2.22
CA LYS A 165 -3.10 -16.68 3.01
C LYS A 165 -2.87 -18.09 2.46
N ASP A 166 -3.94 -18.73 2.01
CA ASP A 166 -4.00 -20.12 1.57
C ASP A 166 -3.73 -20.25 0.04
N SER A 167 -3.61 -19.12 -0.69
CA SER A 167 -3.28 -19.14 -2.12
C SER A 167 -1.79 -19.46 -2.36
N THR A 168 -1.40 -19.59 -3.63
CA THR A 168 0.02 -19.69 -4.03
C THR A 168 0.71 -18.33 -4.21
N THR A 169 -0.04 -17.22 -4.18
CA THR A 169 0.52 -15.88 -4.42
C THR A 169 1.55 -15.48 -3.35
N PRO A 170 2.80 -15.16 -3.68
CA PRO A 170 3.80 -14.72 -2.71
C PRO A 170 3.39 -13.42 -2.02
N ILE A 171 3.69 -13.33 -0.72
CA ILE A 171 3.50 -12.15 0.12
C ILE A 171 4.86 -11.57 0.48
N VAL A 172 5.11 -10.33 0.09
CA VAL A 172 6.31 -9.58 0.49
C VAL A 172 5.91 -8.60 1.59
N TYR A 173 6.50 -8.74 2.77
CA TYR A 173 6.34 -7.79 3.86
C TYR A 173 7.58 -6.92 4.02
N VAL A 174 7.39 -5.61 4.15
CA VAL A 174 8.48 -4.66 4.42
C VAL A 174 8.29 -4.00 5.77
N SER A 175 9.26 -4.22 6.65
CA SER A 175 9.41 -3.53 7.93
C SER A 175 10.38 -2.36 7.83
N ARG A 176 10.32 -1.47 8.81
CA ARG A 176 11.23 -0.33 8.96
C ARG A 176 11.50 -0.12 10.44
N ASP A 177 12.64 0.47 10.79
CA ASP A 177 12.90 0.87 12.18
C ASP A 177 11.73 1.72 12.71
N PRO A 178 11.14 1.36 13.87
CA PRO A 178 9.96 2.05 14.42
C PRO A 178 10.21 3.54 14.69
N LYS A 179 11.45 3.93 15.02
CA LYS A 179 11.81 5.33 15.27
C LYS A 179 11.75 6.16 13.99
N ASP A 180 12.23 5.61 12.89
CA ASP A 180 12.13 6.26 11.58
C ASP A 180 10.70 6.21 11.03
N ASN A 181 9.98 5.12 11.31
CA ASN A 181 8.59 4.96 10.92
C ASN A 181 7.70 6.06 11.55
N VAL A 182 7.79 6.28 12.86
CA VAL A 182 6.93 7.23 13.56
C VAL A 182 7.18 8.68 13.12
N VAL A 183 8.43 9.05 12.83
CA VAL A 183 8.76 10.36 12.25
C VAL A 183 8.17 10.51 10.85
N SER A 184 8.32 9.50 10.00
CA SER A 184 7.74 9.48 8.65
C SER A 184 6.19 9.54 8.67
N LEU A 185 5.57 8.87 9.65
CA LEU A 185 4.12 8.92 9.90
C LEU A 185 3.68 10.32 10.32
N TRP A 186 4.37 10.94 11.28
CA TRP A 186 4.11 12.32 11.67
C TRP A 186 4.21 13.31 10.48
N HIS A 187 5.29 13.19 9.71
CA HIS A 187 5.46 13.71 8.33
C HIS A 187 4.16 13.66 7.51
N PHE A 188 3.73 12.44 7.29
CA PHE A 188 2.62 12.12 6.42
C PHE A 188 1.29 12.69 6.92
N LEU A 189 0.99 12.53 8.21
CA LEU A 189 -0.27 13.03 8.79
C LEU A 189 -0.36 14.55 8.69
N ASN A 190 0.73 15.26 8.96
CA ASN A 190 0.78 16.72 8.83
C ASN A 190 0.69 17.22 7.40
N LYS A 191 1.01 16.37 6.42
CA LYS A 191 0.83 16.64 4.99
C LYS A 191 -0.62 16.39 4.53
N MET A 192 -1.29 15.42 5.14
CA MET A 192 -2.68 15.03 4.81
C MET A 192 -3.75 15.94 5.44
N LYS A 193 -3.36 16.83 6.36
CA LYS A 193 -4.31 17.71 7.06
C LYS A 193 -4.94 18.76 6.15
N GLY A 194 -6.16 19.19 6.51
CA GLY A 194 -6.83 20.32 5.85
C GLY A 194 -6.05 21.63 6.03
N ARG A 195 -6.27 22.61 5.15
CA ARG A 195 -5.56 23.91 5.19
C ARG A 195 -5.67 24.60 6.55
N ASP A 196 -6.86 24.51 7.15
CA ASP A 196 -7.20 25.24 8.38
C ASP A 196 -6.99 24.38 9.63
N THR A 197 -6.43 23.18 9.48
CA THR A 197 -6.24 22.26 10.60
C THR A 197 -4.83 22.43 11.20
N PRO A 198 -4.71 22.64 12.52
CA PRO A 198 -3.41 22.75 13.20
C PRO A 198 -2.52 21.54 12.92
N GLY A 199 -1.20 21.69 12.98
CA GLY A 199 -0.32 20.52 12.88
C GLY A 199 -0.49 19.60 14.10
N ILE A 200 -0.27 18.31 13.92
CA ILE A 200 -0.06 17.41 15.05
C ILE A 200 1.36 17.62 15.57
N GLU A 201 1.52 17.66 16.89
CA GLU A 201 2.82 17.60 17.55
C GLU A 201 3.40 16.17 17.50
N LEU A 202 4.72 16.05 17.33
CA LEU A 202 5.39 14.75 17.23
C LEU A 202 5.12 13.89 18.46
N ASP A 203 5.20 14.47 19.66
CA ASP A 203 4.99 13.76 20.93
C ASP A 203 3.63 13.06 20.98
N LYS A 204 2.57 13.70 20.46
CA LYS A 204 1.23 13.09 20.41
C LYS A 204 1.20 11.86 19.51
N VAL A 205 1.80 11.94 18.33
CA VAL A 205 1.90 10.80 17.41
C VAL A 205 2.76 9.70 18.03
N PHE A 206 3.88 10.06 18.68
CA PHE A 206 4.79 9.15 19.35
C PHE A 206 4.11 8.37 20.49
N TYR A 207 3.45 9.06 21.43
CA TYR A 207 2.74 8.41 22.53
C TYR A 207 1.62 7.50 22.03
N SER A 208 0.85 7.94 21.04
CA SER A 208 -0.21 7.13 20.42
C SER A 208 0.35 5.86 19.78
N PHE A 209 1.46 5.99 19.04
CA PHE A 209 2.19 4.88 18.42
C PHE A 209 2.73 3.88 19.45
N CYS A 210 3.37 4.37 20.52
CA CYS A 210 3.90 3.52 21.61
C CYS A 210 2.79 2.78 22.36
N ASN A 211 1.62 3.41 22.55
CA ASN A 211 0.45 2.78 23.16
C ASN A 211 -0.31 1.85 22.20
N GLY A 212 0.15 1.70 20.96
CA GLY A 212 -0.46 0.83 19.95
C GLY A 212 -1.69 1.41 19.26
N VAL A 213 -2.09 2.64 19.59
CA VAL A 213 -3.24 3.33 18.99
C VAL A 213 -2.76 4.15 17.79
N SER A 214 -2.62 3.51 16.64
CA SER A 214 -2.23 4.18 15.39
C SER A 214 -2.95 3.55 14.21
N HIS A 215 -2.99 4.21 13.05
CA HIS A 215 -3.59 3.59 11.87
C HIS A 215 -2.86 2.27 11.51
N TYR A 216 -3.61 1.16 11.46
CA TYR A 216 -3.16 -0.25 11.40
C TYR A 216 -2.31 -0.73 12.58
N GLY A 217 -2.23 0.04 13.66
CA GLY A 217 -1.54 -0.32 14.89
C GLY A 217 -2.31 -1.39 15.69
N PRO A 218 -1.65 -2.08 16.64
CA PRO A 218 -0.29 -1.78 17.13
C PRO A 218 0.84 -2.18 16.16
N PHE A 219 1.87 -1.35 16.06
CA PHE A 219 3.00 -1.57 15.14
C PHE A 219 3.73 -2.89 15.40
N TRP A 220 3.95 -3.22 16.67
CA TRP A 220 4.70 -4.40 17.10
C TRP A 220 3.99 -5.67 16.68
N ASP A 221 2.71 -5.81 17.03
CA ASP A 221 1.86 -6.94 16.64
C ASP A 221 1.73 -7.05 15.12
N HIS A 222 1.55 -5.92 14.43
CA HIS A 222 1.50 -5.92 12.97
C HIS A 222 2.80 -6.48 12.37
N THR A 223 3.96 -6.02 12.82
CA THR A 223 5.26 -6.45 12.29
C THR A 223 5.56 -7.90 12.66
N LEU A 224 5.34 -8.28 13.92
CA LEU A 224 5.59 -9.61 14.44
C LEU A 224 4.71 -10.66 13.76
N SER A 225 3.45 -10.33 13.44
CA SER A 225 2.56 -11.26 12.73
C SER A 225 3.12 -11.70 11.38
N TYR A 226 3.70 -10.79 10.60
CA TYR A 226 4.36 -11.12 9.33
C TYR A 226 5.73 -11.78 9.53
N TRP A 227 6.47 -11.40 10.58
CA TRP A 227 7.72 -12.06 10.92
C TRP A 227 7.50 -13.54 11.23
N HIS A 228 6.55 -13.86 12.11
CA HIS A 228 6.19 -15.26 12.43
C HIS A 228 5.71 -16.02 11.20
N ALA A 229 4.84 -15.43 10.38
CA ALA A 229 4.39 -16.03 9.13
C ALA A 229 5.55 -16.33 8.16
N SER A 230 6.58 -15.48 8.12
CA SER A 230 7.78 -15.71 7.30
C SER A 230 8.66 -16.86 7.79
N LEU A 231 8.65 -17.13 9.11
CA LEU A 231 9.36 -18.28 9.67
C LEU A 231 8.58 -19.58 9.45
N GLU A 232 7.25 -19.52 9.57
CA GLU A 232 6.37 -20.68 9.38
C GLU A 232 6.27 -21.10 7.91
N SER A 233 6.20 -20.12 6.99
CA SER A 233 6.00 -20.36 5.56
C SER A 233 6.95 -19.51 4.70
N PRO A 234 8.27 -19.78 4.73
CA PRO A 234 9.30 -18.96 4.07
C PRO A 234 9.22 -18.95 2.53
N HIS A 235 8.49 -19.91 1.94
CA HIS A 235 8.22 -19.94 0.50
C HIS A 235 7.01 -19.07 0.10
N LYS A 236 6.18 -18.67 1.06
CA LYS A 236 4.95 -17.89 0.87
C LYS A 236 5.08 -16.46 1.37
N VAL A 237 5.83 -16.23 2.46
CA VAL A 237 6.01 -14.91 3.06
C VAL A 237 7.50 -14.54 3.12
N LEU A 238 7.87 -13.47 2.40
CA LEU A 238 9.20 -12.88 2.47
C LEU A 238 9.18 -11.65 3.37
N PHE A 239 9.94 -11.70 4.46
CA PHE A 239 10.16 -10.55 5.33
C PHE A 239 11.43 -9.78 4.92
N LEU A 240 11.28 -8.49 4.62
CA LEU A 240 12.35 -7.55 4.29
C LEU A 240 12.39 -6.39 5.27
N ARG A 241 13.56 -5.78 5.41
CA ARG A 241 13.77 -4.53 6.13
C ARG A 241 14.12 -3.44 5.14
N TYR A 242 13.52 -2.28 5.33
CA TYR A 242 13.78 -1.08 4.53
C TYR A 242 15.26 -0.68 4.58
N GLU A 243 15.87 -0.77 5.76
CA GLU A 243 17.27 -0.39 5.98
C GLU A 243 18.23 -1.31 5.23
N ASP A 244 17.93 -2.60 5.18
CA ASP A 244 18.74 -3.59 4.46
C ASP A 244 18.69 -3.34 2.94
N MET A 245 17.52 -2.97 2.41
CA MET A 245 17.36 -2.58 1.00
C MET A 245 18.17 -1.32 0.66
N ILE A 246 18.32 -0.37 1.59
CA ILE A 246 19.19 0.81 1.38
C ILE A 246 20.66 0.43 1.48
N ALA A 247 21.03 -0.36 2.49
CA ALA A 247 22.43 -0.69 2.77
C ALA A 247 23.04 -1.61 1.71
N SER A 248 22.24 -2.48 1.08
CA SER A 248 22.71 -3.46 0.10
C SER A 248 21.67 -3.74 -0.99
N PRO A 249 21.31 -2.74 -1.81
CA PRO A 249 20.16 -2.82 -2.71
C PRO A 249 20.29 -3.93 -3.75
N VAL A 250 21.48 -4.19 -4.28
CA VAL A 250 21.72 -5.25 -5.29
C VAL A 250 21.43 -6.65 -4.74
N ILE A 251 21.76 -6.90 -3.47
CA ILE A 251 21.51 -8.20 -2.81
C ILE A 251 20.01 -8.35 -2.56
N HIS A 252 19.38 -7.33 -1.98
CA HIS A 252 17.98 -7.40 -1.59
C HIS A 252 17.01 -7.35 -2.77
N ILE A 253 17.34 -6.64 -3.86
CA ILE A 253 16.54 -6.70 -5.10
C ILE A 253 16.64 -8.08 -5.75
N SER A 254 17.79 -8.74 -5.71
CA SER A 254 17.94 -10.12 -6.21
C SER A 254 17.09 -11.08 -5.40
N ARG A 255 17.13 -10.97 -4.07
CA ARG A 255 16.30 -11.78 -3.16
C ARG A 255 14.81 -11.55 -3.42
N LEU A 256 14.39 -10.30 -3.59
CA LEU A 256 13.00 -9.96 -3.93
C LEU A 256 12.59 -10.57 -5.27
N ALA A 257 13.39 -10.38 -6.32
CA ALA A 257 13.11 -10.86 -7.66
C ALA A 257 13.01 -12.39 -7.73
N ASN A 258 13.93 -13.10 -7.07
CA ASN A 258 13.88 -14.56 -6.97
C ASN A 258 12.59 -15.03 -6.26
N PHE A 259 12.22 -14.38 -5.17
CA PHE A 259 11.05 -14.75 -4.38
C PHE A 259 9.73 -14.56 -5.13
N ILE A 260 9.60 -13.48 -5.92
CA ILE A 260 8.38 -13.21 -6.69
C ILE A 260 8.36 -13.92 -8.06
N GLY A 261 9.30 -14.82 -8.34
CA GLY A 261 9.33 -15.61 -9.58
C GLY A 261 9.87 -14.88 -10.81
N HIS A 262 10.60 -13.78 -10.62
CA HIS A 262 11.21 -12.99 -11.70
C HIS A 262 12.75 -12.88 -11.53
N PRO A 263 13.48 -14.00 -11.35
CA PRO A 263 14.92 -13.99 -11.08
C PRO A 263 15.68 -13.27 -12.20
N PHE A 264 16.79 -12.61 -11.85
CA PHE A 264 17.68 -12.01 -12.84
C PHE A 264 18.53 -13.09 -13.53
N THR A 265 18.66 -13.04 -14.86
CA THR A 265 19.56 -13.94 -15.60
C THR A 265 21.00 -13.46 -15.52
N ILE A 266 21.97 -14.36 -15.71
CA ILE A 266 23.40 -14.03 -15.70
C ILE A 266 23.73 -12.88 -16.66
N GLU A 267 23.08 -12.85 -17.83
CA GLU A 267 23.22 -11.80 -18.83
C GLU A 267 22.67 -10.47 -18.32
N GLU A 268 21.48 -10.46 -17.72
CA GLU A 268 20.90 -9.26 -17.11
C GLU A 268 21.79 -8.70 -16.00
N GLU A 269 22.39 -9.58 -15.17
CA GLU A 269 23.34 -9.17 -14.13
C GLU A 269 24.61 -8.56 -14.72
N LYS A 270 25.21 -9.22 -15.73
CA LYS A 270 26.40 -8.71 -16.43
C LYS A 270 26.14 -7.37 -17.11
N MET A 271 24.92 -7.16 -17.59
CA MET A 271 24.52 -5.89 -18.18
C MET A 271 24.28 -4.81 -17.12
N GLY A 272 24.22 -5.12 -15.82
CA GLY A 272 23.96 -4.15 -14.75
C GLY A 272 22.48 -3.78 -14.61
N LEU A 273 21.56 -4.69 -14.93
CA LEU A 273 20.12 -4.40 -14.90
C LEU A 273 19.62 -4.10 -13.49
N LYS A 274 20.20 -4.72 -12.47
CA LYS A 274 19.82 -4.51 -11.06
C LYS A 274 20.06 -3.05 -10.67
N GLU A 275 21.25 -2.55 -10.98
CA GLU A 275 21.69 -1.18 -10.70
C GLU A 275 20.80 -0.16 -11.44
N ARG A 276 20.45 -0.43 -12.69
CA ARG A 276 19.55 0.45 -13.46
C ARG A 276 18.14 0.48 -12.88
N ILE A 277 17.57 -0.67 -12.47
CA ILE A 277 16.26 -0.68 -11.80
C ILE A 277 16.31 0.09 -10.48
N ILE A 278 17.38 -0.09 -9.69
CA ILE A 278 17.59 0.65 -8.44
C ILE A 278 17.63 2.16 -8.72
N ASP A 279 18.35 2.59 -9.76
CA ASP A 279 18.46 3.99 -10.17
C ASP A 279 17.12 4.56 -10.66
N ILE A 280 16.40 3.85 -11.53
CA ILE A 280 15.05 4.21 -12.02
C ILE A 280 14.06 4.39 -10.86
N CYS A 281 14.17 3.54 -9.83
CA CYS A 281 13.32 3.55 -8.64
C CYS A 281 13.89 4.39 -7.50
N SER A 282 14.97 5.13 -7.71
CA SER A 282 15.61 5.92 -6.64
C SER A 282 14.66 6.98 -6.09
N PHE A 283 14.85 7.34 -4.83
CA PHE A 283 14.02 8.35 -4.16
C PHE A 283 14.03 9.68 -4.91
N ASP A 284 15.22 10.14 -5.35
CA ASP A 284 15.38 11.39 -6.08
C ASP A 284 14.61 11.38 -7.40
N LYS A 285 14.69 10.29 -8.17
CA LYS A 285 13.92 10.15 -9.41
C LYS A 285 12.42 10.08 -9.15
N LEU A 286 11.97 9.19 -8.27
CA LEU A 286 10.54 9.02 -7.99
C LEU A 286 9.90 10.33 -7.49
N THR A 287 10.59 11.11 -6.67
CA THR A 287 10.09 12.41 -6.20
C THR A 287 10.13 13.49 -7.29
N SER A 288 11.03 13.38 -8.27
CA SER A 288 11.12 14.28 -9.42
C SER A 288 10.12 14.00 -10.55
N TYR A 289 9.50 12.82 -10.57
CA TYR A 289 8.58 12.44 -11.65
C TYR A 289 7.26 13.20 -11.60
N ALA A 290 6.77 13.60 -12.78
CA ALA A 290 5.57 14.44 -12.92
C ALA A 290 4.34 13.84 -12.22
N ALA A 291 4.13 12.52 -12.32
CA ALA A 291 3.03 11.82 -11.66
C ALA A 291 3.07 11.90 -10.12
N ASN A 292 4.25 12.14 -9.54
CA ASN A 292 4.43 12.30 -8.10
C ASN A 292 4.63 13.78 -7.72
N GLN A 293 4.73 14.67 -8.71
CA GLN A 293 4.74 16.11 -8.56
C GLN A 293 3.31 16.66 -8.59
N SER A 294 3.08 17.68 -7.78
CA SER A 294 1.78 18.33 -7.61
C SER A 294 1.25 19.13 -8.78
N HIS A 295 2.03 19.27 -9.84
CA HIS A 295 1.73 20.21 -10.91
C HIS A 295 1.56 19.43 -12.21
N LYS A 296 0.30 19.38 -12.66
CA LYS A 296 -0.23 18.84 -13.94
C LYS A 296 -0.96 17.50 -13.80
N VAL A 297 -2.21 17.55 -13.36
CA VAL A 297 -3.24 16.65 -13.91
C VAL A 297 -4.25 17.55 -14.59
N LYS A 298 -4.21 17.61 -15.93
CA LYS A 298 -5.34 18.14 -16.71
C LYS A 298 -6.47 17.11 -16.62
N PRO A 299 -7.75 17.52 -16.52
CA PRO A 299 -8.86 16.59 -16.57
C PRO A 299 -8.84 15.86 -17.92
N ILE A 300 -8.78 14.54 -17.87
CA ILE A 300 -8.84 13.68 -19.07
C ILE A 300 -10.27 13.77 -19.61
N THR A 301 -10.47 14.50 -20.70
CA THR A 301 -11.60 14.29 -21.60
C THR A 301 -11.30 13.10 -22.51
N PRO A 302 -12.26 12.21 -22.79
CA PRO A 302 -12.03 11.04 -23.63
C PRO A 302 -11.96 11.47 -25.09
N SER A 303 -10.76 11.56 -25.66
CA SER A 303 -10.57 11.46 -27.10
C SER A 303 -9.43 10.51 -27.39
N LEU A 304 -9.75 9.49 -28.21
CA LEU A 304 -8.80 8.50 -28.70
C LEU A 304 -7.56 9.14 -29.31
N GLY A 305 -6.40 8.58 -28.99
CA GLY A 305 -5.20 8.67 -29.81
C GLY A 305 -4.20 9.74 -29.39
N GLN A 306 -3.39 9.43 -28.38
CA GLN A 306 -1.92 9.61 -28.33
C GLN A 306 -1.47 9.46 -26.86
N LEU A 307 -0.48 8.59 -26.64
CA LEU A 307 0.21 8.48 -25.36
C LEU A 307 1.14 9.69 -25.21
N GLN A 308 0.67 10.71 -24.52
CA GLN A 308 1.50 11.73 -23.88
C GLN A 308 1.01 11.87 -22.44
N CYS A 309 1.94 11.99 -21.49
CA CYS A 309 1.65 12.63 -20.21
C CYS A 309 0.98 14.01 -20.47
#